data_AF-A0AA38YT67-F1
#
_entry.id   AF-A0AA38YT67-F1
#
_cell.length_a   1.000
_cell.length_b   1.000
_cell.length_c   1.000
_cell.angle_alpha   90.00
_cell.angle_beta   90.00
_cell.angle_gamma   90.00
#
_symmetry.space_group_name_H-M   'P 1'
#
loop_
_entity.id
_entity.type
_entity.pdbx_description
1 polymer ?
#
loop_
_entity_poly.entity_id
_entity_poly.type
_entity_poly.pdbx_seq_one_letter_code
_entity_poly.pdbx_strand_id
1 'polypeptide(L)'
;MNFRWWKQLDFATKLPFARDRLVEGYFWILGVYFEPQYVWARRIVTKTIAMTSTMDDIYDAYGTFEELELFTEAIERWDINSIDHLPEYMKHFYVALLDVYKEIEEEMEKEGNQYRVQYAIEAMKNQVRAYFHEAKWFHEGRIPTMEEYMSVARVSSGYPMLTTTSFIGMGKIVTKEAFDWVISDPKIVTASAVIARLMDDITSHKFEQKRGHVDSGVECYMKQYGASEEEAYDKFQKQIVDAWKDINEEFLRPTAVSMPLLMRVLNLSRVMDVIYTGEDGYTHVGKVMKNNVASLLIHPIA
;
A
#
# COMPACT_ATOMS: atom_id res chain seq x y z
N MET A 1 -12.78 15.52 -0.52
CA MET A 1 -11.73 15.38 -1.57
C MET A 1 -12.35 15.69 -2.93
N ASN A 2 -11.65 16.40 -3.81
CA ASN A 2 -12.13 16.64 -5.18
C ASN A 2 -11.60 15.52 -6.08
N PHE A 3 -12.49 14.66 -6.59
CA PHE A 3 -12.13 13.53 -7.46
C PHE A 3 -11.81 13.93 -8.91
N ARG A 4 -11.78 15.24 -9.21
CA ARG A 4 -11.46 15.77 -10.54
C ARG A 4 -10.08 15.30 -11.03
N TRP A 5 -9.08 15.22 -10.16
CA TRP A 5 -7.73 14.76 -10.51
C TRP A 5 -7.77 13.35 -11.13
N TRP A 6 -8.41 12.39 -10.47
CA TRP A 6 -8.50 11.01 -10.97
C TRP A 6 -9.23 10.92 -12.31
N LYS A 7 -10.34 11.67 -12.44
CA LYS A 7 -11.08 11.74 -13.70
C LYS A 7 -10.26 12.36 -14.84
N GLN A 8 -9.37 13.31 -14.54
CA GLN A 8 -8.51 13.95 -15.53
C GLN A 8 -7.38 13.03 -16.02
N LEU A 9 -6.94 12.07 -15.21
CA LEU A 9 -5.99 11.05 -15.65
C LEU A 9 -6.60 10.16 -16.74
N ASP A 10 -7.92 9.91 -16.67
CA ASP A 10 -8.68 9.08 -17.62
C ASP A 10 -8.15 7.62 -17.67
N PHE A 11 -7.77 7.08 -16.51
CA PHE A 11 -7.28 5.71 -16.39
C PHE A 11 -8.36 4.68 -16.71
N ALA A 12 -9.65 4.99 -16.52
CA ALA A 12 -10.72 4.11 -16.97
C ALA A 12 -10.64 3.80 -18.48
N THR A 13 -10.14 4.75 -19.29
CA THR A 13 -9.94 4.58 -20.73
C THR A 13 -8.53 4.11 -21.07
N LYS A 14 -7.51 4.70 -20.43
CA LYS A 14 -6.08 4.46 -20.74
C LYS A 14 -5.52 3.18 -20.11
N LEU A 15 -6.06 2.76 -18.97
CA LEU A 15 -5.64 1.62 -18.16
C LEU A 15 -6.88 0.78 -17.76
N PRO A 16 -7.67 0.28 -18.72
CA PRO A 16 -8.97 -0.34 -18.44
C PRO A 16 -8.87 -1.66 -17.67
N PHE A 17 -7.67 -2.23 -17.56
CA PHE A 17 -7.38 -3.42 -16.76
C PHE A 17 -7.29 -3.12 -15.26
N ALA A 18 -6.98 -1.87 -14.88
CA ALA A 18 -6.77 -1.49 -13.49
C ALA A 18 -8.10 -1.26 -12.76
N ARG A 19 -8.11 -1.60 -11.47
CA ARG A 19 -9.26 -1.42 -10.58
C ARG A 19 -9.50 0.07 -10.32
N ASP A 20 -10.73 0.54 -10.54
CA ASP A 20 -11.16 1.88 -10.13
C ASP A 20 -11.68 1.86 -8.69
N ARG A 21 -10.79 2.19 -7.73
CA ARG A 21 -11.05 2.12 -6.28
C ARG A 21 -10.67 3.39 -5.53
N LEU A 22 -10.80 4.55 -6.18
CA LEU A 22 -10.46 5.83 -5.56
C LEU A 22 -11.30 6.14 -4.31
N VAL A 23 -12.59 5.79 -4.33
CA VAL A 23 -13.51 6.08 -3.21
C VAL A 23 -13.16 5.21 -2.01
N GLU A 24 -12.91 3.92 -2.25
CA GLU A 24 -12.49 2.95 -1.25
C GLU A 24 -11.10 3.30 -0.69
N GLY A 25 -10.15 3.71 -1.54
CA GLY A 25 -8.85 4.23 -1.11
C GLY A 25 -8.97 5.51 -0.27
N TYR A 26 -9.89 6.42 -0.60
CA TYR A 26 -10.15 7.60 0.24
C TYR A 26 -10.79 7.21 1.59
N PHE A 27 -11.72 6.26 1.58
CA PHE A 27 -12.32 5.72 2.81
C PHE A 27 -11.24 5.09 3.71
N TRP A 28 -10.33 4.31 3.13
CA TRP A 28 -9.18 3.72 3.82
C TRP A 28 -8.40 4.79 4.60
N ILE A 29 -8.08 5.90 3.94
CA ILE A 29 -7.29 6.99 4.54
C ILE A 29 -8.06 7.82 5.56
N LEU A 30 -9.38 7.89 5.47
CA LEU A 30 -10.20 8.46 6.54
C LEU A 30 -10.10 7.67 7.84
N GLY A 31 -9.92 6.34 7.76
CA GLY A 31 -9.61 5.51 8.92
C GLY A 31 -8.28 5.88 9.57
N VAL A 32 -7.30 6.34 8.79
CA VAL A 32 -5.95 6.69 9.29
C VAL A 32 -5.94 8.02 10.03
N TYR A 33 -6.55 9.06 9.45
CA TYR A 33 -6.77 10.36 10.11
C TYR A 33 -8.00 11.07 9.56
N PHE A 34 -9.04 11.16 10.38
CA PHE A 34 -10.31 11.79 10.03
C PHE A 34 -10.33 13.30 10.34
N GLU A 35 -9.38 13.80 11.12
CA GLU A 35 -9.42 15.16 11.66
C GLU A 35 -9.27 16.23 10.54
N PRO A 36 -10.02 17.34 10.57
CA PRO A 36 -10.06 18.29 9.46
C PRO A 36 -8.70 18.88 9.04
N GLN A 37 -7.80 19.11 10.00
CA GLN A 37 -6.46 19.67 9.75
C GLN A 37 -5.58 18.80 8.86
N TYR A 38 -5.84 17.50 8.78
CA TYR A 38 -5.07 16.55 7.96
C TYR A 38 -5.64 16.39 6.54
N VAL A 39 -6.46 17.32 6.06
CA VAL A 39 -7.03 17.28 4.70
C VAL A 39 -5.97 17.12 3.61
N TRP A 40 -4.82 17.79 3.76
CA TRP A 40 -3.73 17.70 2.81
C TRP A 40 -3.03 16.35 2.87
N ALA A 41 -2.68 15.87 4.08
CA ALA A 41 -2.16 14.50 4.26
C ALA A 41 -3.10 13.46 3.65
N ARG A 42 -4.42 13.60 3.83
CA ARG A 42 -5.38 12.64 3.25
C ARG A 42 -5.33 12.65 1.74
N ARG A 43 -5.26 13.83 1.12
CA ARG A 43 -5.16 13.96 -0.34
C ARG A 43 -3.87 13.31 -0.85
N ILE A 44 -2.75 13.52 -0.18
CA ILE A 44 -1.47 12.91 -0.54
C ILE A 44 -1.58 11.39 -0.53
N VAL A 45 -1.93 10.80 0.62
CA VAL A 45 -1.92 9.34 0.75
C VAL A 45 -3.01 8.68 -0.10
N THR A 46 -4.16 9.32 -0.31
CA THR A 46 -5.18 8.77 -1.20
C THR A 46 -4.70 8.70 -2.65
N LYS A 47 -3.98 9.74 -3.12
CA LYS A 47 -3.34 9.70 -4.45
C LYS A 47 -2.30 8.60 -4.51
N THR A 48 -1.46 8.48 -3.49
CA THR A 48 -0.46 7.41 -3.40
C THR A 48 -1.10 6.02 -3.44
N ILE A 49 -2.16 5.76 -2.67
CA ILE A 49 -2.92 4.49 -2.75
C ILE A 49 -3.45 4.24 -4.16
N ALA A 50 -4.06 5.23 -4.79
CA ALA A 50 -4.60 5.06 -6.14
C ALA A 50 -3.52 4.72 -7.17
N MET A 51 -2.35 5.39 -7.07
CA MET A 51 -1.20 5.07 -7.91
C MET A 51 -0.64 3.67 -7.59
N THR A 52 -0.47 3.31 -6.32
CA THR A 52 0.03 1.99 -5.92
C THR A 52 -0.90 0.87 -6.35
N SER A 53 -2.22 1.00 -6.19
CA SER A 53 -3.17 -0.03 -6.64
C SER A 53 -3.20 -0.19 -8.16
N THR A 54 -3.04 0.91 -8.92
CA THR A 54 -2.93 0.79 -10.38
C THR A 54 -1.61 0.14 -10.77
N MET A 55 -0.53 0.43 -10.03
CA MET A 55 0.78 -0.19 -10.22
C MET A 55 0.75 -1.70 -9.91
N ASP A 56 0.10 -2.08 -8.82
CA ASP A 56 -0.17 -3.47 -8.44
C ASP A 56 -0.81 -4.24 -9.61
N ASP A 57 -1.86 -3.69 -10.22
CA ASP A 57 -2.52 -4.30 -11.37
C ASP A 57 -1.61 -4.37 -12.62
N ILE A 58 -0.65 -3.45 -12.77
CA ILE A 58 0.38 -3.52 -13.82
C ILE A 58 1.31 -4.71 -13.57
N TYR A 59 1.82 -4.87 -12.35
CA TYR A 59 2.78 -5.93 -12.01
C TYR A 59 2.13 -7.33 -11.99
N ASP A 60 0.92 -7.45 -11.45
CA ASP A 60 0.33 -8.74 -11.13
C ASP A 60 -0.61 -9.31 -12.20
N ALA A 61 -1.16 -8.46 -13.07
CA ALA A 61 -2.24 -8.88 -13.96
C ALA A 61 -2.02 -8.53 -15.44
N TYR A 62 -1.23 -7.50 -15.77
CA TYR A 62 -1.22 -6.95 -17.12
C TYR A 62 0.16 -6.91 -17.81
N GLY A 63 1.19 -6.38 -17.15
CA GLY A 63 2.51 -6.22 -17.77
C GLY A 63 3.21 -7.56 -18.01
N THR A 64 3.92 -7.67 -19.13
CA THR A 64 4.83 -8.81 -19.31
C THR A 64 6.09 -8.63 -18.46
N PHE A 65 6.76 -9.73 -18.12
CA PHE A 65 7.96 -9.66 -17.28
C PHE A 65 9.03 -8.70 -17.84
N GLU A 66 9.24 -8.70 -19.16
CA GLU A 66 10.19 -7.81 -19.85
C GLU A 66 9.76 -6.33 -19.78
N GLU A 67 8.45 -6.05 -19.85
CA GLU A 67 7.94 -4.70 -19.66
C GLU A 67 8.12 -4.24 -18.22
N LEU A 68 7.91 -5.14 -17.24
CA LEU A 68 8.10 -4.87 -15.81
C LEU A 68 9.56 -4.60 -15.47
N GLU A 69 10.53 -5.22 -16.14
CA GLU A 69 11.95 -4.88 -16.01
C GLU A 69 12.20 -3.41 -16.36
N LEU A 70 11.77 -2.99 -17.56
CA LEU A 70 11.93 -1.61 -18.03
C LEU A 70 11.20 -0.61 -17.14
N PHE A 71 10.01 -0.97 -16.68
CA PHE A 71 9.19 -0.14 -15.81
C PHE A 71 9.80 0.05 -14.43
N THR A 72 10.30 -1.04 -13.83
CA THR A 72 11.02 -1.00 -12.56
C THR A 72 12.24 -0.10 -12.68
N GLU A 73 13.05 -0.26 -13.74
CA GLU A 73 14.22 0.59 -13.98
C GLU A 73 13.86 2.09 -14.15
N ALA A 74 12.76 2.40 -14.83
CA ALA A 74 12.31 3.78 -15.00
C ALA A 74 11.91 4.42 -13.65
N ILE A 75 11.20 3.67 -12.79
CA ILE A 75 10.84 4.15 -11.45
C ILE A 75 12.08 4.27 -10.56
N GLU A 76 13.02 3.32 -10.63
CA GLU A 76 14.29 3.39 -9.90
C GLU A 76 15.08 4.67 -10.22
N ARG A 77 15.16 5.02 -11.51
CA ARG A 77 15.80 6.25 -11.98
C ARG A 77 15.02 7.51 -11.56
N TRP A 78 13.69 7.42 -11.49
CA TRP A 78 12.80 8.52 -11.13
C TRP A 78 13.00 9.78 -12.00
N ASP A 79 13.24 9.57 -13.30
CA ASP A 79 13.50 10.63 -14.29
C ASP A 79 12.54 10.46 -15.48
N ILE A 80 11.81 11.53 -15.81
CA ILE A 80 10.89 11.59 -16.95
C ILE A 80 11.54 11.17 -18.27
N ASN A 81 12.86 11.35 -18.43
CA ASN A 81 13.58 10.93 -19.62
C ASN A 81 13.60 9.40 -19.81
N SER A 82 13.25 8.62 -18.77
CA SER A 82 13.13 7.16 -18.85
C SER A 82 11.85 6.70 -19.58
N ILE A 83 10.94 7.62 -19.92
CA ILE A 83 9.62 7.31 -20.50
C ILE A 83 9.68 6.67 -21.89
N ASP A 84 10.72 6.96 -22.67
CA ASP A 84 10.79 6.57 -24.08
C ASP A 84 10.85 5.05 -24.29
N HIS A 85 11.34 4.33 -23.29
CA HIS A 85 11.50 2.88 -23.33
C HIS A 85 10.26 2.11 -22.84
N LEU A 86 9.24 2.80 -22.32
CA LEU A 86 8.05 2.16 -21.76
C LEU A 86 6.97 1.92 -22.84
N PRO A 87 6.15 0.87 -22.71
CA PRO A 87 4.90 0.74 -23.46
C PRO A 87 3.95 1.92 -23.22
N GLU A 88 3.12 2.27 -24.21
CA GLU A 88 2.28 3.48 -24.18
C GLU A 88 1.39 3.58 -22.93
N TYR A 89 0.79 2.47 -22.48
CA TYR A 89 -0.04 2.46 -21.28
C TYR A 89 0.78 2.76 -20.01
N MET A 90 1.98 2.19 -19.88
CA MET A 90 2.89 2.47 -18.76
C MET A 90 3.38 3.91 -18.77
N LYS A 91 3.53 4.54 -19.95
CA LYS A 91 3.86 5.98 -20.04
C LYS A 91 2.78 6.84 -19.39
N HIS A 92 1.51 6.56 -19.67
CA HIS A 92 0.39 7.28 -19.04
C HIS A 92 0.41 7.17 -17.52
N PHE A 93 0.69 5.97 -16.99
CA PHE A 93 0.85 5.76 -15.56
C PHE A 93 2.07 6.49 -15.00
N TYR A 94 3.23 6.35 -15.64
CA TYR A 94 4.51 6.87 -15.15
C TYR A 94 4.51 8.39 -15.04
N VAL A 95 3.98 9.09 -16.05
CA VAL A 95 3.81 10.55 -16.01
C VAL A 95 2.92 10.96 -14.83
N ALA A 96 1.78 10.28 -14.65
CA ALA A 96 0.88 10.57 -13.54
C ALA A 96 1.53 10.33 -12.18
N LEU A 97 2.37 9.30 -12.03
CA LEU A 97 3.12 9.02 -10.81
C LEU A 97 4.07 10.17 -10.50
N LEU A 98 4.90 10.57 -11.48
CA LEU A 98 5.83 11.68 -11.31
C LEU A 98 5.12 13.00 -10.99
N ASP A 99 4.00 13.29 -11.68
CA ASP A 99 3.21 14.49 -11.44
C ASP A 99 2.61 14.53 -10.02
N VAL A 100 2.18 13.38 -9.47
CA VAL A 100 1.71 13.31 -8.07
C VAL A 100 2.83 13.70 -7.11
N TYR A 101 4.03 13.14 -7.26
CA TYR A 101 5.14 13.43 -6.37
C TYR A 101 5.68 14.85 -6.54
N LYS A 102 5.68 15.37 -7.77
CA LYS A 102 6.00 16.77 -8.05
C LYS A 102 5.03 17.73 -7.37
N GLU A 103 3.72 17.48 -7.44
CA GLU A 103 2.73 18.29 -6.71
C GLU A 103 2.98 18.28 -5.20
N ILE A 104 3.36 17.12 -4.64
CA ILE A 104 3.69 17.00 -3.22
C ILE A 104 4.94 17.82 -2.88
N GLU A 105 5.97 17.74 -3.73
CA GLU A 105 7.24 18.48 -3.57
C GLU A 105 7.01 19.99 -3.59
N GLU A 106 6.29 20.51 -4.59
CA GLU A 106 5.95 21.93 -4.72
C GLU A 106 5.20 22.46 -3.49
N GLU A 107 4.31 21.66 -2.91
CA GLU A 107 3.60 22.04 -1.68
C GLU A 107 4.49 21.98 -0.44
N MET A 108 5.39 21.01 -0.34
CA MET A 108 6.33 20.89 0.78
C MET A 108 7.44 21.94 0.74
N GLU A 109 7.85 22.39 -0.44
CA GLU A 109 8.86 23.44 -0.63
C GLU A 109 8.43 24.77 0.00
N LYS A 110 7.13 25.10 -0.05
CA LYS A 110 6.56 26.32 0.55
C LYS A 110 6.83 26.47 2.05
N GLU A 111 7.03 25.35 2.73
CA GLU A 111 7.34 25.29 4.17
C GLU A 111 8.79 24.86 4.46
N GLY A 112 9.65 24.76 3.44
CA GLY A 112 11.03 24.29 3.57
C GLY A 112 11.14 22.80 3.91
N ASN A 113 10.10 22.02 3.58
CA ASN A 113 9.96 20.61 3.95
C ASN A 113 10.14 19.67 2.74
N GLN A 114 10.72 20.12 1.61
CA GLN A 114 10.83 19.28 0.40
C GLN A 114 11.60 17.97 0.62
N TYR A 115 12.52 17.92 1.60
CA TYR A 115 13.26 16.71 1.97
C TYR A 115 12.34 15.53 2.33
N ARG A 116 11.12 15.79 2.83
CA ARG A 116 10.13 14.76 3.19
C ARG A 116 9.71 13.91 2.00
N VAL A 117 9.68 14.51 0.80
CA VAL A 117 9.25 13.83 -0.42
C VAL A 117 10.27 12.78 -0.85
N GLN A 118 11.56 13.02 -0.60
CA GLN A 118 12.63 12.06 -0.91
C GLN A 118 12.45 10.74 -0.14
N TYR A 119 12.04 10.79 1.13
CA TYR A 119 11.70 9.58 1.89
C TYR A 119 10.53 8.80 1.27
N ALA A 120 9.53 9.51 0.75
CA ALA A 120 8.37 8.89 0.13
C ALA A 120 8.66 8.31 -1.27
N ILE A 121 9.57 8.95 -2.03
CA ILE A 121 10.08 8.44 -3.31
C ILE A 121 10.85 7.14 -3.07
N GLU A 122 11.77 7.12 -2.11
CA GLU A 122 12.54 5.91 -1.80
C GLU A 122 11.65 4.79 -1.26
N ALA A 123 10.61 5.12 -0.48
CA ALA A 123 9.62 4.13 -0.04
C ALA A 123 8.81 3.55 -1.23
N MET A 124 8.48 4.38 -2.23
CA MET A 124 7.83 3.91 -3.47
C MET A 124 8.76 3.05 -4.32
N LYS A 125 10.05 3.37 -4.41
CA LYS A 125 11.02 2.50 -5.09
C LYS A 125 11.14 1.15 -4.40
N ASN A 126 11.19 1.12 -3.07
CA ASN A 126 11.18 -0.13 -2.32
C ASN A 126 9.91 -0.96 -2.59
N GLN A 127 8.74 -0.32 -2.67
CA GLN A 127 7.49 -0.97 -3.07
C GLN A 127 7.62 -1.63 -4.45
N VAL A 128 8.15 -0.90 -5.42
CA VAL A 128 8.33 -1.38 -6.79
C VAL A 128 9.33 -2.54 -6.88
N ARG A 129 10.43 -2.47 -6.14
CA ARG A 129 11.39 -3.59 -6.03
C ARG A 129 10.73 -4.85 -5.50
N ALA A 130 9.81 -4.72 -4.54
CA ALA A 130 9.09 -5.85 -3.96
C ALA A 130 8.11 -6.46 -4.97
N TYR A 131 7.28 -5.65 -5.64
CA TYR A 131 6.41 -6.12 -6.73
C TYR A 131 7.19 -6.80 -7.86
N PHE A 132 8.33 -6.25 -8.24
CA PHE A 132 9.18 -6.88 -9.26
C PHE A 132 9.75 -8.22 -8.80
N HIS A 133 10.08 -8.38 -7.51
CA HIS A 133 10.50 -9.68 -6.97
C HIS A 133 9.39 -10.73 -7.01
N GLU A 134 8.15 -10.35 -6.69
CA GLU A 134 6.98 -11.24 -6.79
C GLU A 134 6.71 -11.65 -8.23
N ALA A 135 6.72 -10.68 -9.16
CA ALA A 135 6.58 -10.94 -10.59
C ALA A 135 7.68 -11.88 -11.11
N LYS A 136 8.91 -11.77 -10.57
CA LYS A 136 10.00 -12.69 -10.89
C LYS A 136 9.75 -14.11 -10.40
N TRP A 137 9.30 -14.29 -9.16
CA TRP A 137 8.92 -15.62 -8.66
C TRP A 137 7.84 -16.27 -9.51
N PHE A 138 6.83 -15.48 -9.89
CA PHE A 138 5.77 -15.93 -10.78
C PHE A 138 6.30 -16.34 -12.15
N HIS A 139 7.12 -15.50 -12.79
CA HIS A 139 7.74 -15.78 -14.09
C HIS A 139 8.60 -17.05 -14.09
N GLU A 140 9.36 -17.28 -13.01
CA GLU A 140 10.22 -18.45 -12.84
C GLU A 140 9.45 -19.71 -12.40
N GLY A 141 8.15 -19.61 -12.07
CA GLY A 141 7.38 -20.70 -11.47
C GLY A 141 7.93 -21.14 -10.10
N ARG A 142 8.60 -20.23 -9.40
CA ARG A 142 9.25 -20.49 -8.11
C ARG A 142 8.30 -20.14 -6.97
N ILE A 143 8.10 -21.10 -6.08
CA ILE A 143 7.43 -20.87 -4.80
C ILE A 143 8.53 -20.69 -3.73
N PRO A 144 8.66 -19.50 -3.12
CA PRO A 144 9.67 -19.23 -2.08
C PRO A 144 9.37 -19.95 -0.77
N THR A 145 10.33 -19.95 0.18
CA THR A 145 10.02 -20.30 1.58
C THR A 145 9.23 -19.17 2.24
N MET A 146 8.59 -19.43 3.37
CA MET A 146 7.88 -18.42 4.17
C MET A 146 8.79 -17.29 4.62
N GLU A 147 10.04 -17.59 4.97
CA GLU A 147 11.01 -16.57 5.37
C GLU A 147 11.37 -15.65 4.18
N GLU A 148 11.59 -16.24 3.00
CA GLU A 148 11.84 -15.49 1.76
C GLU A 148 10.60 -14.68 1.36
N TYR A 149 9.42 -15.31 1.34
CA TYR A 149 8.14 -14.67 1.05
C TYR A 149 7.90 -13.47 1.97
N MET A 150 7.90 -13.65 3.29
CA MET A 150 7.61 -12.57 4.23
C MET A 150 8.65 -11.45 4.21
N SER A 151 9.87 -11.69 3.73
CA SER A 151 10.86 -10.62 3.55
C SER A 151 10.45 -9.63 2.44
N VAL A 152 9.78 -10.11 1.40
CA VAL A 152 9.27 -9.32 0.26
C VAL A 152 7.83 -8.87 0.52
N ALA A 153 6.97 -9.79 0.95
CA ALA A 153 5.53 -9.62 1.15
C ALA A 153 5.17 -8.51 2.16
N ARG A 154 6.02 -8.30 3.18
CA ARG A 154 5.88 -7.16 4.10
C ARG A 154 6.04 -5.82 3.38
N VAL A 155 6.98 -5.74 2.45
CA VAL A 155 7.20 -4.52 1.66
C VAL A 155 6.09 -4.37 0.63
N SER A 156 5.82 -5.41 -0.18
CA SER A 156 4.79 -5.38 -1.22
C SER A 156 3.37 -5.17 -0.68
N SER A 157 3.12 -5.41 0.62
CA SER A 157 1.86 -5.01 1.27
C SER A 157 1.50 -3.53 1.14
N GLY A 158 2.46 -2.65 0.79
CA GLY A 158 2.24 -1.21 0.70
C GLY A 158 2.36 -0.49 2.04
N TYR A 159 2.31 -1.20 3.16
CA TYR A 159 2.16 -0.58 4.49
C TYR A 159 3.38 0.23 4.96
N PRO A 160 4.63 -0.21 4.74
CA PRO A 160 5.79 0.63 5.01
C PRO A 160 5.74 1.94 4.20
N MET A 161 5.43 1.85 2.91
CA MET A 161 5.32 3.01 2.01
C MET A 161 4.18 3.96 2.41
N LEU A 162 3.00 3.42 2.73
CA LEU A 162 1.85 4.21 3.18
C LEU A 162 2.13 4.88 4.52
N THR A 163 2.83 4.20 5.42
CA THR A 163 3.23 4.78 6.70
C THR A 163 4.16 5.97 6.50
N THR A 164 5.23 5.81 5.72
CA THR A 164 6.15 6.91 5.39
C THR A 164 5.42 8.08 4.72
N THR A 165 4.57 7.79 3.75
CA THR A 165 3.80 8.81 3.02
C THR A 165 2.81 9.56 3.94
N SER A 166 2.24 8.86 4.93
CA SER A 166 1.30 9.45 5.88
C SER A 166 1.87 10.59 6.71
N PHE A 167 3.19 10.65 6.87
CA PHE A 167 3.84 11.69 7.68
C PHE A 167 4.02 13.00 6.92
N ILE A 168 4.09 12.98 5.59
CA ILE A 168 4.45 14.14 4.76
C ILE A 168 3.58 15.36 5.10
N GLY A 169 2.26 15.18 5.04
CA GLY A 169 1.27 16.25 5.19
C GLY A 169 0.83 16.55 6.63
N MET A 170 1.52 16.03 7.65
CA MET A 170 1.12 16.21 9.06
C MET A 170 1.63 17.50 9.71
N GLY A 171 2.19 18.43 8.93
CA GLY A 171 2.62 19.75 9.39
C GLY A 171 3.87 19.71 10.26
N LYS A 172 3.94 20.61 11.26
CA LYS A 172 5.15 20.86 12.07
C LYS A 172 5.47 19.78 13.12
N ILE A 173 4.55 18.85 13.37
CA ILE A 173 4.80 17.75 14.32
C ILE A 173 5.82 16.73 13.78
N VAL A 174 6.03 16.73 12.47
CA VAL A 174 6.92 15.77 11.80
C VAL A 174 8.30 16.36 11.68
N THR A 175 9.28 15.61 12.18
CA THR A 175 10.69 15.96 12.10
C THR A 175 11.43 15.00 11.18
N LYS A 176 12.69 15.31 10.86
CA LYS A 176 13.54 14.40 10.08
C LYS A 176 13.77 13.09 10.84
N GLU A 177 13.92 13.14 12.16
CA GLU A 177 14.12 11.96 13.01
C GLU A 177 12.91 11.02 12.96
N ALA A 178 11.69 11.54 12.78
CA ALA A 178 10.51 10.71 12.57
C ALA A 178 10.56 9.95 11.24
N PHE A 179 11.13 10.56 10.20
CA PHE A 179 11.37 9.88 8.92
C PHE A 179 12.50 8.86 9.02
N ASP A 180 13.60 9.19 9.69
CA ASP A 180 14.70 8.25 9.94
C ASP A 180 14.21 7.04 10.77
N TRP A 181 13.33 7.27 11.75
CA TRP A 181 12.69 6.22 12.55
C TRP A 181 11.78 5.33 11.72
N VAL A 182 10.92 5.87 10.84
CA VAL A 182 9.99 5.02 10.08
C VAL A 182 10.73 4.15 9.06
N ILE A 183 11.78 4.67 8.41
CA ILE A 183 12.56 3.90 7.44
C ILE A 183 13.51 2.87 8.08
N SER A 184 13.77 2.96 9.39
CA SER A 184 14.53 1.95 10.11
C SER A 184 13.72 0.67 10.38
N ASP A 185 12.52 0.54 9.80
CA ASP A 185 11.58 -0.58 9.98
C ASP A 185 11.32 -0.94 11.46
N PRO A 186 10.76 0.01 12.25
CA PRO A 186 10.52 -0.23 13.66
C PRO A 186 9.45 -1.31 13.84
N LYS A 187 9.48 -2.00 14.98
CA LYS A 187 8.61 -3.16 15.27
C LYS A 187 7.12 -2.90 14.96
N ILE A 188 6.60 -1.71 15.28
CA ILE A 188 5.21 -1.34 14.97
C ILE A 188 4.90 -1.31 13.47
N VAL A 189 5.83 -0.85 12.64
CA VAL A 189 5.67 -0.79 11.16
C VAL A 189 5.76 -2.20 10.59
N THR A 190 6.73 -2.99 11.04
CA THR A 190 6.82 -4.41 10.68
C THR A 190 5.53 -5.16 11.03
N ALA A 191 5.03 -4.99 12.26
CA ALA A 191 3.80 -5.63 12.71
C ALA A 191 2.58 -5.19 11.90
N SER A 192 2.48 -3.90 11.58
CA SER A 192 1.43 -3.35 10.73
C SER A 192 1.43 -3.97 9.32
N ALA A 193 2.61 -4.13 8.72
CA ALA A 193 2.78 -4.78 7.43
C ALA A 193 2.43 -6.28 7.48
N VAL A 194 2.79 -6.99 8.56
CA VAL A 194 2.43 -8.40 8.77
C VAL A 194 0.91 -8.57 8.87
N ILE A 195 0.23 -7.71 9.63
CA ILE A 195 -1.24 -7.72 9.72
C ILE A 195 -1.84 -7.51 8.33
N ALA A 196 -1.41 -6.46 7.62
CA ALA A 196 -1.93 -6.15 6.30
C ALA A 196 -1.76 -7.32 5.33
N ARG A 197 -0.55 -7.87 5.25
CA ARG A 197 -0.22 -8.94 4.31
C ARG A 197 -0.96 -10.24 4.61
N LEU A 198 -0.93 -10.70 5.86
CA LEU A 198 -1.55 -11.97 6.20
C LEU A 198 -3.09 -11.90 6.17
N MET A 199 -3.69 -10.75 6.51
CA MET A 199 -5.14 -10.58 6.37
C MET A 199 -5.56 -10.58 4.90
N ASP A 200 -4.81 -9.90 4.04
CA ASP A 200 -5.01 -9.91 2.59
C ASP A 200 -4.91 -11.34 2.06
N ASP A 201 -3.76 -12.01 2.25
CA ASP A 201 -3.52 -13.38 1.79
C ASP A 201 -4.63 -14.35 2.22
N ILE A 202 -5.07 -14.35 3.49
CA ILE A 202 -6.15 -15.24 3.94
C ILE A 202 -7.45 -14.96 3.18
N THR A 203 -7.79 -13.68 3.03
CA THR A 203 -9.11 -13.22 2.56
C THR A 203 -9.23 -13.30 1.05
N SER A 204 -8.16 -12.99 0.32
CA SER A 204 -8.10 -13.02 -1.14
C SER A 204 -7.70 -14.38 -1.71
N HIS A 205 -7.10 -15.28 -0.91
CA HIS A 205 -6.55 -16.57 -1.34
C HIS A 205 -7.39 -17.30 -2.40
N LYS A 206 -8.68 -17.57 -2.12
CA LYS A 206 -9.54 -18.35 -3.02
C LYS A 206 -9.84 -17.65 -4.34
N PHE A 207 -9.83 -16.33 -4.35
CA PHE A 207 -10.02 -15.53 -5.56
C PHE A 207 -8.73 -15.49 -6.39
N GLU A 208 -7.59 -15.27 -5.73
CA GLU A 208 -6.27 -15.21 -6.36
C GLU A 208 -5.88 -16.53 -7.03
N GLN A 209 -6.12 -17.66 -6.37
CA GLN A 209 -5.95 -18.99 -6.95
C GLN A 209 -6.75 -19.18 -8.24
N LYS A 210 -8.01 -18.69 -8.27
CA LYS A 210 -8.88 -18.85 -9.44
C LYS A 210 -8.41 -18.03 -10.65
N ARG A 211 -7.75 -16.89 -10.43
CA ARG A 211 -7.26 -16.02 -11.53
C ARG A 211 -5.86 -16.40 -12.01
N GLY A 212 -5.20 -17.38 -11.39
CA GLY A 212 -3.84 -17.80 -11.74
C GLY A 212 -2.77 -16.80 -11.29
N HIS A 213 -2.95 -16.25 -10.09
CA HIS A 213 -2.03 -15.29 -9.50
C HIS A 213 -0.74 -15.95 -8.96
N VAL A 214 0.23 -15.14 -8.49
CA VAL A 214 1.41 -15.65 -7.79
C VAL A 214 0.99 -16.40 -6.53
N ASP A 215 1.74 -17.46 -6.20
CA ASP A 215 1.54 -18.22 -4.97
C ASP A 215 1.65 -17.26 -3.76
N SER A 216 0.57 -17.18 -2.97
CA SER A 216 0.50 -16.32 -1.78
C SER A 216 1.28 -16.94 -0.62
N GLY A 217 1.25 -16.29 0.54
CA GLY A 217 1.79 -16.86 1.77
C GLY A 217 1.21 -18.24 2.08
N VAL A 218 -0.06 -18.48 1.73
CA VAL A 218 -0.75 -19.76 2.01
C VAL A 218 -0.06 -20.91 1.28
N GLU A 219 0.22 -20.75 -0.02
CA GLU A 219 0.92 -21.73 -0.84
C GLU A 219 2.35 -21.95 -0.37
N CYS A 220 3.05 -20.86 -0.04
CA CYS A 220 4.41 -20.90 0.49
C CYS A 220 4.45 -21.75 1.78
N TYR A 221 3.50 -21.53 2.69
CA TYR A 221 3.40 -22.25 3.95
C TYR A 221 3.08 -23.73 3.74
N MET A 222 2.06 -24.03 2.93
CA MET A 222 1.65 -25.39 2.63
C MET A 222 2.79 -26.19 2.00
N LYS A 223 3.51 -25.58 1.03
CA LYS A 223 4.64 -26.22 0.36
C LYS A 223 5.81 -26.47 1.30
N GLN A 224 6.18 -25.51 2.13
CA GLN A 224 7.35 -25.62 3.01
C GLN A 224 7.15 -26.65 4.13
N TYR A 225 5.95 -26.69 4.72
CA TYR A 225 5.68 -27.52 5.90
C TYR A 225 4.83 -28.77 5.62
N GLY A 226 4.38 -28.98 4.37
CA GLY A 226 3.44 -30.06 4.04
C GLY A 226 2.10 -29.94 4.76
N ALA A 227 1.70 -28.71 5.08
CA ALA A 227 0.51 -28.39 5.85
C ALA A 227 -0.74 -28.30 4.96
N SER A 228 -1.91 -28.47 5.57
CA SER A 228 -3.19 -28.14 4.98
C SER A 228 -3.41 -26.62 4.92
N GLU A 229 -4.36 -26.20 4.09
CA GLU A 229 -4.82 -24.81 4.02
C GLU A 229 -5.35 -24.31 5.37
N GLU A 230 -6.13 -25.12 6.08
CA GLU A 230 -6.68 -24.77 7.40
C GLU A 230 -5.56 -24.52 8.42
N GLU A 231 -4.50 -25.35 8.41
CA GLU A 231 -3.34 -25.16 9.26
C GLU A 231 -2.55 -23.89 8.91
N ALA A 232 -2.47 -23.53 7.63
CA ALA A 232 -1.87 -22.28 7.18
C ALA A 232 -2.67 -21.07 7.70
N TYR A 233 -4.00 -21.08 7.53
CA TYR A 233 -4.90 -20.05 8.05
C TYR A 233 -4.79 -19.91 9.56
N ASP A 234 -4.83 -21.01 10.31
CA ASP A 234 -4.67 -20.99 11.77
C ASP A 234 -3.32 -20.41 12.20
N LYS A 235 -2.25 -20.72 11.46
CA LYS A 235 -0.92 -20.17 11.73
C LYS A 235 -0.88 -18.67 11.46
N PHE A 236 -1.48 -18.21 10.37
CA PHE A 236 -1.48 -16.80 9.99
C PHE A 236 -2.33 -15.96 10.94
N GLN A 237 -3.49 -16.46 11.36
CA GLN A 237 -4.31 -15.83 12.39
C GLN A 237 -3.55 -15.65 13.71
N LYS A 238 -2.77 -16.65 14.14
CA LYS A 238 -1.90 -16.52 15.33
C LYS A 238 -0.84 -15.43 15.14
N GLN A 239 -0.21 -15.35 13.97
CA GLN A 239 0.78 -14.30 13.67
C GLN A 239 0.16 -12.91 13.63
N ILE A 240 -1.06 -12.76 13.10
CA ILE A 240 -1.82 -11.50 13.14
C ILE A 240 -2.08 -11.08 14.59
N VAL A 241 -2.50 -12.01 15.45
CA VAL A 241 -2.72 -11.74 16.88
C VAL A 241 -1.43 -11.33 17.58
N ASP A 242 -0.30 -11.97 17.26
CA ASP A 242 1.01 -11.62 17.84
C ASP A 242 1.49 -10.25 17.35
N ALA A 243 1.32 -9.92 16.07
CA ALA A 243 1.61 -8.60 15.52
C ALA A 243 0.76 -7.50 16.19
N TRP A 244 -0.50 -7.76 16.53
CA TRP A 244 -1.32 -6.84 17.32
C TRP A 244 -0.75 -6.60 18.73
N LYS A 245 -0.15 -7.61 19.37
CA LYS A 245 0.53 -7.44 20.66
C LYS A 245 1.78 -6.58 20.51
N ASP A 246 2.55 -6.78 19.45
CA ASP A 246 3.73 -5.96 19.14
C ASP A 246 3.37 -4.49 18.95
N ILE A 247 2.28 -4.20 18.22
CA ILE A 247 1.75 -2.84 18.10
C ILE A 247 1.40 -2.28 19.49
N ASN A 248 0.65 -3.02 20.31
CA ASN A 248 0.23 -2.56 21.63
C ASN A 248 1.42 -2.28 22.58
N GLU A 249 2.49 -3.09 22.50
CA GLU A 249 3.69 -2.91 23.31
C GLU A 249 4.39 -1.57 23.01
N GLU A 250 4.46 -1.18 21.74
CA GLU A 250 5.08 0.08 21.30
C GLU A 250 4.32 1.33 21.80
N PHE A 251 3.06 1.17 22.23
CA PHE A 251 2.27 2.24 22.85
C PHE A 251 2.43 2.33 24.37
N LEU A 252 3.08 1.37 25.04
CA LEU A 252 3.20 1.39 26.51
C LEU A 252 4.10 2.53 27.02
N ARG A 253 5.19 2.83 26.29
CA ARG A 253 6.15 3.90 26.61
C ARG A 253 6.74 4.50 25.32
N PRO A 254 5.95 5.25 24.55
CA PRO A 254 6.38 5.76 23.26
C PRO A 254 7.40 6.87 23.44
N THR A 255 8.67 6.58 23.16
CA THR A 255 9.78 7.54 23.28
C THR A 255 10.45 7.87 21.94
N ALA A 256 10.31 7.01 20.93
CA ALA A 256 10.99 7.17 19.64
C ALA A 256 10.36 8.25 18.75
N VAL A 257 9.03 8.37 18.75
CA VAL A 257 8.28 9.37 17.97
C VAL A 257 7.04 9.84 18.72
N SER A 258 6.46 10.95 18.28
CA SER A 258 5.24 11.50 18.89
C SER A 258 4.02 10.60 18.68
N MET A 259 3.12 10.60 19.66
CA MET A 259 1.89 9.78 19.62
C MET A 259 1.05 9.96 18.35
N PRO A 260 0.85 11.18 17.79
CA PRO A 260 0.09 11.32 16.55
C PRO A 260 0.70 10.57 15.35
N LEU A 261 2.01 10.34 15.33
CA LEU A 261 2.68 9.56 14.30
C LEU A 261 2.49 8.06 14.50
N LEU A 262 2.63 7.57 15.74
CA LEU A 262 2.31 6.17 16.07
C LEU A 262 0.85 5.82 15.75
N MET A 263 -0.06 6.76 16.00
CA MET A 263 -1.48 6.61 15.67
C MET A 263 -1.71 6.38 14.16
N ARG A 264 -0.82 6.81 13.27
CA ARG A 264 -0.93 6.54 11.83
C ARG A 264 -0.69 5.07 11.54
N VAL A 265 0.36 4.50 12.11
CA VAL A 265 0.71 3.07 11.97
C VAL A 265 -0.39 2.19 12.56
N LEU A 266 -0.87 2.55 13.76
CA LEU A 266 -1.98 1.86 14.40
C LEU A 266 -3.25 1.91 13.55
N ASN A 267 -3.63 3.09 13.06
CA ASN A 267 -4.88 3.22 12.33
C ASN A 267 -4.82 2.60 10.92
N LEU A 268 -3.65 2.57 10.27
CA LEU A 268 -3.42 1.76 9.07
C LEU A 268 -3.69 0.27 9.37
N SER A 269 -3.25 -0.23 10.53
CA SER A 269 -3.51 -1.61 10.92
C SER A 269 -5.01 -1.84 11.18
N ARG A 270 -5.67 -0.92 11.91
CA ARG A 270 -7.11 -1.04 12.24
C ARG A 270 -8.03 -1.04 11.03
N VAL A 271 -7.68 -0.30 9.98
CA VAL A 271 -8.52 -0.23 8.79
C VAL A 271 -8.46 -1.52 7.96
N MET A 272 -7.44 -2.36 8.14
CA MET A 272 -7.46 -3.74 7.60
C MET A 272 -8.62 -4.54 8.19
N ASP A 273 -8.86 -4.45 9.50
CA ASP A 273 -10.02 -5.12 10.12
C ASP A 273 -11.36 -4.60 9.56
N VAL A 274 -11.41 -3.35 9.11
CA VAL A 274 -12.63 -2.78 8.53
C VAL A 274 -12.85 -3.24 7.09
N ILE A 275 -11.79 -3.35 6.31
CA ILE A 275 -11.88 -3.59 4.86
C ILE A 275 -11.77 -5.09 4.51
N TYR A 276 -11.00 -5.86 5.29
CA TYR A 276 -10.64 -7.25 4.98
C TYR A 276 -11.21 -8.30 5.93
N THR A 277 -12.02 -7.90 6.93
CA THR A 277 -12.69 -8.92 7.76
C THR A 277 -13.82 -9.58 6.99
N GLY A 278 -13.60 -10.84 6.60
CA GLY A 278 -14.61 -11.73 6.02
C GLY A 278 -14.76 -11.65 4.50
N GLU A 279 -14.46 -10.50 3.88
CA GLU A 279 -14.36 -10.34 2.43
C GLU A 279 -13.30 -9.29 2.07
N ASP A 280 -12.73 -9.37 0.87
CA ASP A 280 -11.88 -8.30 0.33
C ASP A 280 -12.77 -7.12 -0.11
N GLY A 281 -13.01 -6.20 0.82
CA GLY A 281 -13.83 -5.02 0.61
C GLY A 281 -13.20 -3.98 -0.33
N TYR A 282 -11.91 -4.11 -0.67
CA TYR A 282 -11.22 -3.22 -1.59
C TYR A 282 -11.44 -3.66 -3.04
N THR A 283 -11.10 -4.90 -3.38
CA THR A 283 -11.28 -5.44 -4.74
C THR A 283 -12.75 -5.73 -5.01
N HIS A 284 -13.44 -6.37 -4.07
CA HIS A 284 -14.83 -6.80 -4.19
C HIS A 284 -15.74 -5.96 -3.30
N VAL A 285 -16.08 -4.77 -3.78
CA VAL A 285 -16.90 -3.80 -3.03
C VAL A 285 -18.33 -4.31 -2.80
N GLY A 286 -18.48 -5.03 -1.68
CA GLY A 286 -19.72 -5.65 -1.22
C GLY A 286 -20.69 -4.64 -0.61
N LYS A 287 -21.81 -5.17 -0.10
CA LYS A 287 -22.87 -4.34 0.52
C LYS A 287 -22.36 -3.61 1.76
N VAL A 288 -21.53 -4.27 2.57
CA VAL A 288 -20.97 -3.70 3.81
C VAL A 288 -20.11 -2.49 3.47
N MET A 289 -19.17 -2.63 2.54
CA MET A 289 -18.29 -1.53 2.15
C MET A 289 -19.06 -0.35 1.54
N LYS A 290 -20.05 -0.61 0.66
CA LYS A 290 -20.92 0.43 0.11
C LYS A 290 -21.68 1.20 1.20
N ASN A 291 -22.20 0.50 2.19
CA ASN A 291 -22.92 1.11 3.31
C ASN A 291 -21.99 1.96 4.19
N ASN A 292 -20.77 1.50 4.44
CA ASN A 292 -19.76 2.25 5.20
C ASN A 292 -19.37 3.55 4.47
N VAL A 293 -19.10 3.46 3.16
CA VAL A 293 -18.85 4.63 2.31
C VAL A 293 -20.03 5.60 2.33
N ALA A 294 -21.25 5.11 2.13
CA ALA A 294 -22.44 5.94 2.11
C ALA A 294 -22.68 6.66 3.45
N SER A 295 -22.54 5.94 4.56
CA SER A 295 -22.69 6.50 5.91
C SER A 295 -21.65 7.56 6.23
N LEU A 296 -20.42 7.41 5.73
CA LEU A 296 -19.33 8.34 6.04
C LEU A 296 -19.25 9.54 5.08
N LEU A 297 -19.61 9.35 3.81
CA LEU A 297 -19.33 10.32 2.74
C LEU A 297 -20.56 10.90 2.05
N ILE A 298 -21.75 10.31 2.23
CA ILE A 298 -22.97 10.70 1.50
C ILE A 298 -24.07 11.14 2.45
N HIS A 299 -24.27 10.42 3.56
CA HIS A 299 -25.41 10.63 4.46
C HIS A 299 -24.98 11.43 5.71
N PRO A 300 -25.42 12.70 5.85
CA PRO A 300 -25.14 13.45 7.07
C PRO A 300 -25.94 12.89 8.26
N ILE A 301 -25.42 13.09 9.47
CA ILE A 301 -26.16 12.85 10.70
C ILE A 301 -27.30 13.88 10.77
N ALA A 302 -28.52 13.40 11.06
CA ALA A 302 -29.70 14.23 11.23
C ALA A 302 -29.66 15.10 12.49
#